data_AF-A0A371ME42-F1
#
_entry.id   AF-A0A371ME42-F1
#
_cell.length_a   1.000
_cell.length_b   1.000
_cell.length_c   1.000
_cell.angle_alpha   90.00
_cell.angle_beta   90.00
_cell.angle_gamma   90.00
#
_symmetry.space_group_name_H-M   'P 1'
#
loop_
_entity.id
_entity.type
_entity.pdbx_description
1 polymer ?
#
loop_
_entity_poly.entity_id
_entity_poly.type
_entity_poly.pdbx_seq_one_letter_code
_entity_poly.pdbx_strand_id
1 'polypeptide(L)'
;MRLRSRRRRPTVRVTQHGDPGDDDLLFVLGWGNKPGHRSVEWLLDRLTYEGYHVHAVELPTNGWEFEGQYVSPVRAYAVDRDIDLVLSHSTGGLVAAHLDLAVRNVFLSPWWGTATAGLDGLLLPVVRRLPTTRPLVPAGISRTDLGELKLAAELADGPDNASPAFLRMIHGAQESLPPFRPDDVVFVSLSDRVVDVRAISDRTPASNLVPYDGGHEFFASEGRERTLSVVLDALDGVDPSSLRLGGAGAPGSDDSTDGTERPQSMD
;
A
#
# COMPACT_ATOMS: atom_id res chain seq x y z
N MET A 1 -36.18 24.42 14.99
CA MET A 1 -35.58 23.09 14.75
C MET A 1 -34.71 23.19 13.50
N ARG A 2 -33.38 23.32 13.63
CA ARG A 2 -32.50 23.41 12.45
C ARG A 2 -32.40 22.02 11.82
N LEU A 3 -32.96 21.84 10.62
CA LEU A 3 -32.69 20.67 9.78
C LEU A 3 -31.19 20.63 9.51
N ARG A 4 -30.44 19.84 10.30
CA ARG A 4 -29.11 19.40 9.90
C ARG A 4 -29.35 18.56 8.64
N SER A 5 -28.95 19.08 7.49
CA SER A 5 -28.72 18.28 6.29
C SER A 5 -28.06 16.97 6.73
N ARG A 6 -28.74 15.84 6.53
CA ARG A 6 -28.15 14.51 6.74
C ARG A 6 -26.98 14.43 5.78
N ARG A 7 -25.78 14.73 6.28
CA ARG A 7 -24.54 14.56 5.53
C ARG A 7 -24.51 13.10 5.08
N ARG A 8 -24.44 12.87 3.76
CA ARG A 8 -24.30 11.52 3.22
C ARG A 8 -23.01 10.94 3.80
N ARG A 9 -23.12 9.85 4.55
CA ARG A 9 -21.94 9.17 5.12
C ARG A 9 -21.15 8.61 3.93
N PRO A 10 -19.86 8.91 3.80
CA PRO A 10 -19.02 8.28 2.80
C PRO A 10 -19.01 6.78 3.04
N THR A 11 -19.01 6.00 1.97
CA THR A 11 -19.07 4.53 2.00
C THR A 11 -17.92 3.96 1.22
N VAL A 12 -17.32 2.91 1.77
CA VAL A 12 -16.39 2.04 1.05
C VAL A 12 -17.12 1.38 -0.12
N ARG A 13 -16.41 1.21 -1.24
CA ARG A 13 -16.89 0.43 -2.39
C ARG A 13 -15.95 -0.73 -2.61
N VAL A 14 -16.50 -1.91 -2.91
CA VAL A 14 -15.72 -3.10 -3.24
C VAL A 14 -16.08 -3.57 -4.65
N THR A 15 -15.06 -3.92 -5.43
CA THR A 15 -15.19 -4.58 -6.74
C THR A 15 -14.39 -5.87 -6.73
N GLN A 16 -14.91 -6.92 -7.35
CA GLN A 16 -14.27 -8.22 -7.43
C GLN A 16 -13.64 -8.42 -8.80
N HIS A 17 -12.47 -9.06 -8.85
CA HIS A 17 -11.69 -9.31 -10.06
C HIS A 17 -11.11 -10.73 -9.98
N GLY A 18 -11.02 -11.45 -11.10
CA GLY A 18 -10.55 -12.86 -11.11
C GLY A 18 -11.68 -13.89 -11.03
N ASP A 19 -11.31 -15.16 -10.87
CA ASP A 19 -12.26 -16.28 -10.75
C ASP A 19 -12.66 -16.49 -9.28
N PRO A 20 -13.95 -16.56 -8.90
CA PRO A 20 -14.36 -16.88 -7.53
C PRO A 20 -13.92 -18.26 -7.01
N GLY A 21 -13.36 -19.13 -7.85
CA GLY A 21 -12.74 -20.39 -7.44
C GLY A 21 -11.28 -20.27 -6.97
N ASP A 22 -10.66 -19.12 -7.16
CA ASP A 22 -9.29 -18.80 -6.74
C ASP A 22 -9.23 -18.33 -5.28
N ASP A 23 -8.03 -18.18 -4.72
CA ASP A 23 -7.84 -17.75 -3.32
C ASP A 23 -8.23 -16.27 -3.13
N ASP A 24 -9.06 -15.99 -2.13
CA ASP A 24 -9.57 -14.64 -1.87
C ASP A 24 -8.47 -13.71 -1.34
N LEU A 25 -8.25 -12.58 -2.03
CA LEU A 25 -7.31 -11.53 -1.64
C LEU A 25 -8.03 -10.20 -1.45
N LEU A 26 -8.02 -9.66 -0.22
CA LEU A 26 -8.53 -8.32 0.02
C LEU A 26 -7.46 -7.28 -0.32
N PHE A 27 -7.71 -6.43 -1.33
CA PHE A 27 -6.80 -5.34 -1.67
C PHE A 27 -7.35 -3.98 -1.24
N VAL A 28 -6.81 -3.40 -0.16
CA VAL A 28 -7.24 -2.09 0.34
C VAL A 28 -6.43 -0.96 -0.31
N LEU A 29 -7.08 -0.18 -1.17
CA LEU A 29 -6.44 0.86 -1.98
C LEU A 29 -6.06 2.11 -1.16
N GLY A 30 -5.04 2.81 -1.64
CA GLY A 30 -4.65 4.13 -1.17
C GLY A 30 -5.69 5.22 -1.46
N TRP A 31 -5.56 6.35 -0.78
CA TRP A 31 -6.49 7.48 -0.93
C TRP A 31 -6.46 8.05 -2.36
N GLY A 32 -7.61 8.06 -3.03
CA GLY A 32 -7.76 8.56 -4.39
C GLY A 32 -7.55 7.52 -5.49
N ASN A 33 -6.98 6.35 -5.16
CA ASN A 33 -6.85 5.25 -6.11
C ASN A 33 -8.20 4.58 -6.35
N LYS A 34 -8.43 4.18 -7.61
CA LYS A 34 -9.64 3.47 -8.03
C LYS A 34 -9.25 2.21 -8.81
N PRO A 35 -10.06 1.14 -8.76
CA PRO A 35 -9.79 -0.08 -9.53
C PRO A 35 -9.58 0.14 -11.02
N GLY A 36 -10.22 1.17 -11.62
CA GLY A 36 -10.09 1.51 -13.05
C GLY A 36 -8.95 2.47 -13.39
N HIS A 37 -8.06 2.79 -12.46
CA HIS A 37 -6.83 3.54 -12.77
C HIS A 37 -5.81 2.58 -13.39
N ARG A 38 -5.16 2.94 -14.49
CA ARG A 38 -4.32 2.01 -15.27
C ARG A 38 -3.22 1.34 -14.45
N SER A 39 -2.64 2.09 -13.52
CA SER A 39 -1.62 1.60 -12.60
C SER A 39 -2.16 0.54 -11.62
N VAL A 40 -3.39 0.73 -11.15
CA VAL A 40 -4.11 -0.21 -10.28
C VAL A 40 -4.63 -1.40 -11.09
N GLU A 41 -5.23 -1.18 -12.26
CA GLU A 41 -5.67 -2.24 -13.19
C GLU A 41 -4.51 -3.18 -13.51
N TRP A 42 -3.32 -2.65 -13.81
CA TRP A 42 -2.15 -3.48 -14.05
C TRP A 42 -1.82 -4.40 -12.85
N LEU A 43 -1.92 -3.89 -11.61
CA LEU A 43 -1.67 -4.73 -10.43
C LEU A 43 -2.79 -5.76 -10.24
N LEU A 44 -4.06 -5.39 -10.44
CA LEU A 44 -5.20 -6.30 -10.37
C LEU A 44 -5.10 -7.42 -11.41
N ASP A 45 -4.76 -7.09 -12.66
CA ASP A 45 -4.57 -8.06 -13.74
C ASP A 45 -3.44 -9.04 -13.39
N ARG A 46 -2.37 -8.55 -12.77
CA ARG A 46 -1.25 -9.40 -12.34
C ARG A 46 -1.62 -10.32 -11.18
N LEU A 47 -2.29 -9.80 -10.15
CA LEU A 47 -2.76 -10.63 -9.03
C LEU A 47 -3.75 -11.70 -9.48
N THR A 48 -4.68 -11.36 -10.38
CA THR A 48 -5.64 -12.34 -10.92
C THR A 48 -4.98 -13.36 -11.84
N TYR A 49 -3.94 -12.96 -12.60
CA TYR A 49 -3.14 -13.90 -13.38
C TYR A 49 -2.41 -14.94 -12.52
N GLU A 50 -1.99 -14.58 -11.31
CA GLU A 50 -1.34 -15.47 -10.35
C GLU A 50 -2.34 -16.30 -9.52
N GLY A 51 -3.63 -16.25 -9.84
CA GLY A 51 -4.65 -17.09 -9.21
C GLY A 51 -5.19 -16.54 -7.90
N TYR A 52 -5.29 -15.21 -7.77
CA TYR A 52 -6.05 -14.57 -6.69
C TYR A 52 -7.40 -14.04 -7.17
N HIS A 53 -8.45 -14.28 -6.38
CA HIS A 53 -9.73 -13.59 -6.50
C HIS A 53 -9.67 -12.28 -5.69
N VAL A 54 -9.46 -11.16 -6.38
CA VAL A 54 -9.14 -9.88 -5.75
C VAL A 54 -10.39 -9.08 -5.42
N HIS A 55 -10.58 -8.80 -4.13
CA HIS A 55 -11.58 -7.88 -3.60
C HIS A 55 -10.97 -6.49 -3.42
N ALA A 56 -11.00 -5.68 -4.48
CA ALA A 56 -10.44 -4.32 -4.48
C ALA A 56 -11.36 -3.34 -3.75
N VAL A 57 -10.85 -2.77 -2.65
CA VAL A 57 -11.56 -1.85 -1.76
C VAL A 57 -11.17 -0.40 -2.05
N GLU A 58 -12.11 0.37 -2.57
CA GLU A 58 -12.00 1.81 -2.79
C GLU A 58 -12.44 2.57 -1.53
N LEU A 59 -11.51 3.32 -0.93
CA LEU A 59 -11.75 4.10 0.27
C LEU A 59 -12.37 5.47 -0.05
N PRO A 60 -13.24 6.01 0.82
CA PRO A 60 -13.73 7.36 0.65
C PRO A 60 -12.62 8.42 0.66
N THR A 61 -12.75 9.45 -0.17
CA THR A 61 -11.74 10.52 -0.25
C THR A 61 -11.94 11.65 0.75
N ASN A 62 -13.04 11.67 1.51
CA ASN A 62 -13.32 12.75 2.48
C ASN A 62 -14.09 12.26 3.71
N GLY A 63 -13.45 11.41 4.50
CA GLY A 63 -13.92 10.94 5.80
C GLY A 63 -13.78 11.94 6.95
N TRP A 64 -14.42 11.61 8.06
CA TRP A 64 -14.30 12.33 9.34
C TRP A 64 -14.45 11.44 10.58
N GLU A 65 -14.65 10.13 10.42
CA GLU A 65 -14.80 9.16 11.50
C GLU A 65 -14.18 7.83 11.05
N PHE A 66 -12.96 7.55 11.53
CA PHE A 66 -12.08 6.52 10.95
C PHE A 66 -12.67 5.12 11.09
N GLU A 67 -13.07 4.75 12.31
CA GLU A 67 -13.58 3.41 12.61
C GLU A 67 -14.81 3.10 11.75
N GLY A 68 -15.88 3.86 11.88
CA GLY A 68 -17.15 3.53 11.24
C GLY A 68 -17.26 3.90 9.75
N GLN A 69 -16.32 4.66 9.17
CA GLN A 69 -16.33 4.97 7.73
C GLN A 69 -15.27 4.23 6.92
N TYR A 70 -14.21 3.72 7.56
CA TYR A 70 -13.11 3.02 6.89
C TYR A 70 -12.94 1.61 7.46
N VAL A 71 -12.68 1.47 8.75
CA VAL A 71 -12.29 0.19 9.35
C VAL A 71 -13.46 -0.79 9.43
N SER A 72 -14.55 -0.42 10.11
CA SER A 72 -15.67 -1.35 10.35
C SER A 72 -16.31 -1.87 9.05
N PRO A 73 -16.51 -1.07 7.98
CA PRO A 73 -17.02 -1.59 6.71
C PRO A 73 -16.08 -2.60 6.04
N VAL A 74 -14.76 -2.36 6.08
CA VAL A 74 -13.77 -3.27 5.49
C VAL A 74 -13.66 -4.55 6.32
N ARG A 75 -13.60 -4.42 7.65
CA ARG A 75 -13.61 -5.55 8.58
C ARG A 75 -14.85 -6.43 8.38
N ALA A 76 -16.04 -5.82 8.33
CA ALA A 76 -17.28 -6.56 8.11
C ALA A 76 -17.29 -7.30 6.77
N TYR A 77 -16.74 -6.68 5.72
CA TYR A 77 -16.63 -7.31 4.41
C TYR A 77 -15.70 -8.52 4.40
N ALA A 78 -14.52 -8.40 5.05
CA ALA A 78 -13.55 -9.48 5.16
C ALA A 78 -14.10 -10.67 5.97
N VAL A 79 -14.73 -10.39 7.13
CA VAL A 79 -15.33 -11.41 8.00
C VAL A 79 -16.49 -12.14 7.33
N ASP A 80 -17.35 -11.42 6.60
CA ASP A 80 -18.50 -12.00 5.87
C ASP A 80 -18.06 -13.01 4.79
N ARG A 81 -16.81 -12.91 4.32
CA ARG A 81 -16.23 -13.75 3.26
C ARG A 81 -15.11 -14.67 3.74
N ASP A 82 -14.79 -14.65 5.02
CA ASP A 82 -13.69 -15.44 5.60
C ASP A 82 -12.33 -15.15 4.92
N ILE A 83 -12.08 -13.89 4.53
CA ILE A 83 -10.83 -13.51 3.87
C ILE A 83 -9.72 -13.39 4.92
N ASP A 84 -8.64 -14.15 4.74
CA ASP A 84 -7.48 -14.22 5.65
C ASP A 84 -6.19 -13.58 5.10
N LEU A 85 -6.21 -13.10 3.86
CA LEU A 85 -5.07 -12.45 3.19
C LEU A 85 -5.41 -11.02 2.76
N VAL A 86 -4.56 -10.07 3.17
CA VAL A 86 -4.75 -8.64 2.90
C VAL A 86 -3.52 -8.03 2.26
N LEU A 87 -3.68 -7.49 1.05
CA LEU A 87 -2.76 -6.53 0.45
C LEU A 87 -3.28 -5.13 0.73
N SER A 88 -2.41 -4.17 1.05
CA SER A 88 -2.87 -2.81 1.34
C SER A 88 -1.86 -1.75 0.93
N HIS A 89 -2.33 -0.60 0.47
CA HIS A 89 -1.47 0.49 0.02
C HIS A 89 -1.79 1.80 0.74
N SER A 90 -0.77 2.55 1.17
CA SER A 90 -0.94 3.92 1.69
C SER A 90 -2.01 4.03 2.78
N THR A 91 -3.06 4.83 2.60
CA THR A 91 -4.22 4.92 3.50
C THR A 91 -4.89 3.56 3.73
N GLY A 92 -4.91 2.70 2.72
CA GLY A 92 -5.36 1.31 2.86
C GLY A 92 -4.52 0.54 3.87
N GLY A 93 -3.20 0.77 3.92
CA GLY A 93 -2.31 0.20 4.93
C GLY A 93 -2.55 0.74 6.34
N LEU A 94 -3.01 1.99 6.46
CA LEU A 94 -3.50 2.52 7.73
C LEU A 94 -4.82 1.84 8.14
N VAL A 95 -5.74 1.59 7.21
CA VAL A 95 -7.00 0.87 7.51
C VAL A 95 -6.75 -0.59 7.87
N ALA A 96 -5.93 -1.29 7.09
CA ALA A 96 -5.58 -2.70 7.27
C ALA A 96 -4.95 -2.96 8.65
N ALA A 97 -4.04 -2.08 9.08
CA ALA A 97 -3.45 -2.16 10.42
C ALA A 97 -4.49 -2.11 11.55
N HIS A 98 -5.63 -1.46 11.35
CA HIS A 98 -6.71 -1.33 12.34
C HIS A 98 -7.82 -2.38 12.20
N LEU A 99 -7.71 -3.32 11.25
CA LEU A 99 -8.74 -4.35 11.07
C LEU A 99 -8.87 -5.26 12.30
N ASP A 100 -7.82 -5.45 13.09
CA ASP A 100 -7.84 -6.34 14.27
C ASP A 100 -8.40 -7.73 13.93
N LEU A 101 -7.92 -8.27 12.81
CA LEU A 101 -8.25 -9.61 12.34
C LEU A 101 -6.99 -10.48 12.34
N ALA A 102 -7.18 -11.80 12.45
CA ALA A 102 -6.11 -12.77 12.30
C ALA A 102 -5.80 -13.05 10.82
N VAL A 103 -5.46 -12.00 10.09
CA VAL A 103 -5.09 -12.05 8.66
C VAL A 103 -3.59 -11.87 8.47
N ARG A 104 -3.04 -12.41 7.39
CA ARG A 104 -1.70 -12.07 6.91
C ARG A 104 -1.78 -10.74 6.16
N ASN A 105 -1.02 -9.73 6.60
CA ASN A 105 -0.96 -8.45 5.91
C ASN A 105 0.33 -8.30 5.12
N VAL A 106 0.18 -7.88 3.86
CA VAL A 106 1.26 -7.32 3.05
C VAL A 106 0.96 -5.83 2.84
N PHE A 107 1.79 -4.98 3.43
CA PHE A 107 1.68 -3.54 3.36
C PHE A 107 2.58 -2.97 2.27
N LEU A 108 2.05 -2.10 1.42
CA LEU A 108 2.76 -1.36 0.38
C LEU A 108 2.80 0.11 0.76
N SER A 109 3.95 0.60 1.23
CA SER A 109 4.17 1.99 1.65
C SER A 109 3.02 2.52 2.51
N PRO A 110 2.72 1.89 3.66
CA PRO A 110 1.56 2.22 4.48
C PRO A 110 1.65 3.62 5.07
N TRP A 111 0.52 4.35 5.14
CA TRP A 111 0.49 5.75 5.61
C TRP A 111 0.48 5.87 7.14
N TRP A 112 1.47 5.28 7.80
CA TRP A 112 1.60 5.26 9.26
C TRP A 112 2.18 6.55 9.85
N GLY A 113 2.70 7.43 8.99
CA GLY A 113 3.07 8.81 9.31
C GLY A 113 3.07 9.67 8.07
N THR A 114 2.97 10.99 8.24
CA THR A 114 3.01 11.96 7.12
C THR A 114 4.35 12.67 7.11
N ALA A 115 5.07 12.58 5.98
CA ALA A 115 6.27 13.37 5.77
C ALA A 115 5.89 14.85 5.77
N THR A 116 6.15 15.54 6.88
CA THR A 116 5.91 16.98 6.99
C THR A 116 7.25 17.70 7.00
N ALA A 117 7.49 18.53 5.99
CA ALA A 117 8.67 19.37 5.90
C ALA A 117 8.28 20.84 5.95
N GLY A 118 9.10 21.66 6.61
CA GLY A 118 9.00 23.12 6.56
C GLY A 118 7.70 23.69 7.13
N LEU A 119 7.12 24.68 6.42
CA LEU A 119 5.97 25.47 6.86
C LEU A 119 4.66 24.65 6.89
N ASP A 120 4.53 23.62 6.05
CA ASP A 120 3.32 22.80 5.99
C ASP A 120 3.12 21.98 7.28
N GLY A 121 4.21 21.44 7.83
CA GLY A 121 4.19 20.78 9.15
C GLY A 121 3.83 21.73 10.29
N LEU A 122 4.22 23.01 10.20
CA LEU A 122 3.95 24.02 11.22
C LEU A 122 2.47 24.46 11.23
N LEU A 123 1.83 24.54 10.05
CA LEU A 123 0.45 24.99 9.91
C LEU A 123 -0.57 23.85 10.05
N LEU A 124 -0.13 22.60 9.87
CA LEU A 124 -0.98 21.42 9.95
C LEU A 124 -1.78 21.31 11.26
N PRO A 125 -1.22 21.56 12.47
CA PRO A 125 -1.99 21.57 13.72
C PRO A 125 -3.10 22.62 13.75
N VAL A 126 -2.88 23.80 13.14
CA VAL A 126 -3.85 24.89 13.09
C VAL A 126 -4.96 24.56 12.10
N VAL A 127 -4.60 24.13 10.89
CA VAL A 127 -5.55 23.73 9.85
C VAL A 127 -6.43 22.58 10.35
N ARG A 128 -5.83 21.58 11.01
CA ARG A 128 -6.55 20.47 11.65
C ARG A 128 -7.52 20.94 12.71
N ARG A 129 -7.40 22.10 13.35
CA ARG A 129 -8.41 22.55 14.35
C ARG A 129 -9.69 23.12 13.73
N LEU A 130 -9.71 23.37 12.42
CA LEU A 130 -10.88 23.93 11.73
C LEU A 130 -12.04 22.93 11.72
N PRO A 131 -13.23 23.26 12.25
CA PRO A 131 -14.36 22.33 12.39
C PRO A 131 -15.14 22.16 11.08
N THR A 132 -14.44 21.89 9.99
CA THR A 132 -15.01 21.77 8.64
C THR A 132 -14.63 20.45 7.98
N THR A 133 -15.58 19.92 7.21
CA THR A 133 -15.40 18.75 6.33
C THR A 133 -15.26 19.18 4.87
N ARG A 134 -15.17 20.49 4.60
CA ARG A 134 -14.93 20.99 3.24
C ARG A 134 -13.46 20.73 2.85
N PRO A 135 -13.19 20.13 1.68
CA PRO A 135 -11.83 19.91 1.20
C PRO A 135 -11.26 21.26 0.75
N LEU A 136 -10.33 21.78 1.53
CA LEU A 136 -9.79 23.15 1.38
C LEU A 136 -8.26 23.18 1.40
N VAL A 137 -7.63 22.07 1.79
CA VAL A 137 -6.20 21.96 1.98
C VAL A 137 -5.64 21.24 0.77
N PRO A 138 -4.80 21.87 -0.06
CA PRO A 138 -4.20 21.20 -1.20
C PRO A 138 -3.46 19.93 -0.77
N ALA A 139 -3.65 18.82 -1.50
CA ALA A 139 -3.02 17.55 -1.15
C ALA A 139 -1.49 17.58 -1.32
N GLY A 140 -0.98 18.41 -2.23
CA GLY A 140 0.46 18.61 -2.44
C GLY A 140 1.23 17.43 -3.06
N ILE A 141 0.53 16.37 -3.45
CA ILE A 141 1.12 15.16 -4.05
C ILE A 141 1.37 15.41 -5.54
N SER A 142 2.63 15.29 -5.97
CA SER A 142 2.97 15.38 -7.39
C SER A 142 2.95 14.01 -8.06
N ARG A 143 2.81 14.00 -9.39
CA ARG A 143 2.89 12.78 -10.22
C ARG A 143 4.17 11.99 -9.95
N THR A 144 5.30 12.68 -9.83
CA THR A 144 6.62 12.07 -9.59
C THR A 144 6.75 11.45 -8.20
N ASP A 145 5.96 11.90 -7.22
CA ASP A 145 5.98 11.29 -5.88
C ASP A 145 5.25 9.93 -5.87
N LEU A 146 4.27 9.76 -6.76
CA LEU A 146 3.49 8.53 -6.90
C LEU A 146 4.24 7.46 -7.70
N GLY A 147 4.75 7.81 -8.88
CA GLY A 147 5.51 6.91 -9.75
C GLY A 147 5.56 7.41 -11.20
N GLU A 148 6.59 7.02 -11.94
CA GLU A 148 6.89 7.54 -13.28
C GLU A 148 5.78 7.22 -14.31
N LEU A 149 5.11 6.08 -14.14
CA LEU A 149 4.04 5.60 -15.02
C LEU A 149 2.67 6.14 -14.65
N LYS A 150 2.49 6.82 -13.51
CA LYS A 150 1.19 7.36 -13.10
C LYS A 150 0.67 8.31 -14.17
N LEU A 151 -0.56 8.15 -14.67
CA LEU A 151 -1.08 9.03 -15.73
C LEU A 151 -1.56 10.37 -15.16
N ALA A 152 -1.41 11.45 -15.93
CA ALA A 152 -1.92 12.77 -15.54
C ALA A 152 -3.45 12.77 -15.34
N ALA A 153 -4.18 11.98 -16.12
CA ALA A 153 -5.63 11.81 -15.97
C ALA A 153 -6.03 11.10 -14.66
N GLU A 154 -5.22 10.13 -14.20
CA GLU A 154 -5.43 9.46 -12.90
C GLU A 154 -5.19 10.44 -11.75
N LEU A 155 -4.15 11.28 -11.84
CA LEU A 155 -3.89 12.32 -10.85
C LEU A 155 -5.03 13.34 -10.78
N ALA A 156 -5.57 13.76 -11.93
CA ALA A 156 -6.69 14.71 -12.01
C ALA A 156 -8.03 14.12 -11.55
N ASP A 157 -8.19 12.79 -11.58
CA ASP A 157 -9.36 12.08 -11.05
C ASP A 157 -9.26 11.81 -9.53
N GLY A 158 -8.09 12.10 -8.96
CA GLY A 158 -7.84 12.09 -7.52
C GLY A 158 -8.36 13.36 -6.82
N PRO A 159 -8.40 13.34 -5.47
CA PRO A 159 -8.83 14.50 -4.70
C PRO A 159 -7.78 15.63 -4.72
N ASP A 160 -8.13 16.79 -5.28
CA ASP A 160 -7.26 17.99 -5.27
C ASP A 160 -6.98 18.52 -3.85
N ASN A 161 -7.93 18.32 -2.94
CA ASN A 161 -7.91 18.89 -1.60
C ASN A 161 -8.35 17.89 -0.54
N ALA A 162 -7.69 17.92 0.61
CA ALA A 162 -8.10 17.28 1.85
C ALA A 162 -8.93 18.23 2.72
N SER A 163 -9.86 17.68 3.51
CA SER A 163 -10.56 18.46 4.52
C SER A 163 -9.81 18.45 5.86
N PRO A 164 -9.90 19.51 6.68
CA PRO A 164 -9.42 19.50 8.05
C PRO A 164 -9.93 18.32 8.89
N ALA A 165 -11.19 17.91 8.69
CA ALA A 165 -11.75 16.74 9.36
C ALA A 165 -11.06 15.44 8.93
N PHE A 166 -10.80 15.27 7.64
CA PHE A 166 -10.05 14.14 7.12
C PHE A 166 -8.62 14.11 7.69
N LEU A 167 -7.92 15.24 7.68
CA LEU A 167 -6.56 15.33 8.22
C LEU A 167 -6.49 15.05 9.73
N ARG A 168 -7.49 15.46 10.52
CA ARG A 168 -7.59 15.10 11.94
C ARG A 168 -7.82 13.61 12.13
N MET A 169 -8.74 13.04 11.35
CA MET A 169 -9.10 11.63 11.42
C MET A 169 -7.88 10.74 11.11
N ILE A 170 -7.17 11.01 10.02
CA ILE A 170 -5.95 10.28 9.65
C ILE A 170 -4.88 10.40 10.73
N HIS A 171 -4.65 11.61 11.25
CA HIS A 171 -3.67 11.80 12.31
C HIS A 171 -4.00 11.01 13.59
N GLY A 172 -5.25 11.05 14.04
CA GLY A 172 -5.68 10.29 15.20
C GLY A 172 -5.50 8.78 14.98
N ALA A 173 -5.78 8.28 13.78
CA ALA A 173 -5.57 6.88 13.43
C ALA A 173 -4.08 6.47 13.39
N GLN A 174 -3.19 7.37 12.96
CA GLN A 174 -1.73 7.17 13.02
C GLN A 174 -1.24 7.12 14.47
N GLU A 175 -1.70 8.04 15.32
CA GLU A 175 -1.34 8.06 16.76
C GLU A 175 -1.83 6.81 17.51
N SER A 176 -2.94 6.22 17.06
CA SER A 176 -3.55 5.05 17.70
C SER A 176 -3.26 3.72 16.98
N LEU A 177 -2.23 3.66 16.13
CA LEU A 177 -1.85 2.42 15.44
C LEU A 177 -1.53 1.29 16.44
N PRO A 178 -2.08 0.07 16.24
CA PRO A 178 -1.84 -1.06 17.13
C PRO A 178 -0.39 -1.59 17.05
N PRO A 179 0.04 -2.44 18.00
CA PRO A 179 1.35 -3.07 17.95
C PRO A 179 1.59 -3.83 16.63
N PHE A 180 2.84 -3.84 16.17
CA PHE A 180 3.23 -4.58 14.97
C PHE A 180 3.03 -6.09 15.16
N ARG A 181 2.51 -6.78 14.12
CA ARG A 181 2.32 -8.23 14.16
C ARG A 181 3.49 -8.92 13.45
N PRO A 182 4.15 -9.92 14.06
CA PRO A 182 5.34 -10.57 13.49
C PRO A 182 5.16 -11.20 12.11
N ASP A 183 3.92 -11.54 11.74
CA ASP A 183 3.60 -12.19 10.45
C ASP A 183 3.34 -11.17 9.32
N ASP A 184 3.31 -9.87 9.63
CA ASP A 184 3.09 -8.82 8.64
C ASP A 184 4.37 -8.54 7.83
N VAL A 185 4.21 -8.25 6.55
CA VAL A 185 5.31 -7.83 5.65
C VAL A 185 5.09 -6.39 5.22
N VAL A 186 6.12 -5.56 5.30
CA VAL A 186 6.03 -4.14 4.94
C VAL A 186 7.02 -3.80 3.84
N PHE A 187 6.49 -3.51 2.67
CA PHE A 187 7.22 -2.92 1.57
C PHE A 187 7.32 -1.41 1.74
N VAL A 188 8.50 -0.83 1.56
CA VAL A 188 8.72 0.62 1.68
C VAL A 188 9.64 1.14 0.58
N SER A 189 9.28 2.27 -0.04
CA SER A 189 10.25 3.02 -0.84
C SER A 189 11.03 3.98 0.05
N LEU A 190 12.35 3.87 0.07
CA LEU A 190 13.20 4.78 0.85
C LEU A 190 13.22 6.21 0.29
N SER A 191 12.78 6.39 -0.95
CA SER A 191 12.58 7.68 -1.60
C SER A 191 11.13 8.17 -1.53
N ASP A 192 10.25 7.52 -0.77
CA ASP A 192 8.86 7.94 -0.64
C ASP A 192 8.76 9.36 -0.04
N ARG A 193 8.01 10.23 -0.72
CA ARG A 193 7.77 11.62 -0.32
C ARG A 193 6.35 11.89 0.16
N VAL A 194 5.46 10.89 0.09
CA VAL A 194 4.06 10.97 0.48
C VAL A 194 3.89 10.50 1.94
N VAL A 195 4.57 9.42 2.33
CA VAL A 195 4.54 8.88 3.70
C VAL A 195 5.84 9.16 4.44
N ASP A 196 5.76 9.16 5.77
CA ASP A 196 6.96 9.25 6.60
C ASP A 196 7.65 7.87 6.68
N VAL A 197 8.72 7.71 5.91
CA VAL A 197 9.55 6.50 5.90
C VAL A 197 10.10 6.17 7.29
N ARG A 198 10.41 7.18 8.13
CA ARG A 198 10.89 6.92 9.49
C ARG A 198 9.80 6.33 10.37
N ALA A 199 8.57 6.83 10.26
CA ALA A 199 7.44 6.28 10.99
C ALA A 199 7.16 4.81 10.63
N ILE A 200 7.45 4.40 9.39
CA ILE A 200 7.40 2.99 8.99
C ILE A 200 8.56 2.22 9.64
N SER A 201 9.80 2.67 9.44
CA SER A 201 11.00 1.98 9.94
C SER A 201 11.06 1.84 11.46
N ASP A 202 10.59 2.83 12.22
CA ASP A 202 10.58 2.80 13.69
C ASP A 202 9.60 1.76 14.25
N ARG A 203 8.61 1.33 13.45
CA ARG A 203 7.56 0.40 13.86
C ARG A 203 7.76 -1.01 13.33
N THR A 204 8.42 -1.14 12.19
CA THR A 204 8.61 -2.43 11.51
C THR A 204 9.96 -3.04 11.90
N PRO A 205 9.98 -4.27 12.45
CA PRO A 205 11.21 -5.02 12.61
C PRO A 205 11.97 -5.15 11.28
N ALA A 206 13.30 -5.06 11.32
CA ALA A 206 14.11 -5.10 10.10
C ALA A 206 13.92 -6.39 9.29
N SER A 207 13.57 -7.51 9.94
CA SER A 207 13.24 -8.79 9.29
C SER A 207 11.97 -8.74 8.45
N ASN A 208 11.06 -7.80 8.72
CA ASN A 208 9.75 -7.69 8.10
C ASN A 208 9.66 -6.51 7.11
N LEU A 209 10.75 -5.73 6.99
CA LEU A 209 10.82 -4.54 6.16
C LEU A 209 11.52 -4.87 4.83
N VAL A 210 10.80 -4.73 3.72
CA VAL A 210 11.31 -4.99 2.37
C VAL A 210 11.42 -3.67 1.62
N PRO A 211 12.63 -3.10 1.47
CA PRO A 211 12.80 -1.88 0.69
C PRO A 211 12.55 -2.13 -0.80
N TYR A 212 12.02 -1.14 -1.52
CA TYR A 212 11.91 -1.16 -2.98
C TYR A 212 12.18 0.21 -3.63
N ASP A 213 12.52 0.17 -4.91
CA ASP A 213 12.63 1.36 -5.77
C ASP A 213 11.35 1.53 -6.59
N GLY A 214 10.80 2.74 -6.62
CA GLY A 214 9.57 3.03 -7.38
C GLY A 214 8.61 4.05 -6.76
N GLY A 215 9.05 4.84 -5.77
CA GLY A 215 8.22 5.87 -5.16
C GLY A 215 7.05 5.31 -4.35
N HIS A 216 5.99 6.11 -4.18
CA HIS A 216 4.88 5.75 -3.30
C HIS A 216 4.01 4.60 -3.84
N GLU A 217 3.91 4.46 -5.16
CA GLU A 217 3.13 3.44 -5.85
C GLU A 217 4.04 2.62 -6.74
N PHE A 218 4.62 1.54 -6.21
CA PHE A 218 5.51 0.69 -7.01
C PHE A 218 4.86 0.22 -8.32
N PHE A 219 3.54 -0.04 -8.31
CA PHE A 219 2.76 -0.46 -9.48
C PHE A 219 2.59 0.63 -10.55
N ALA A 220 2.91 1.87 -10.20
CA ALA A 220 3.05 3.01 -11.10
C ALA A 220 4.52 3.36 -11.41
N SER A 221 5.48 2.46 -11.15
CA SER A 221 6.90 2.67 -11.43
C SER A 221 7.42 1.77 -12.56
N GLU A 222 8.56 2.13 -13.16
CA GLU A 222 9.22 1.31 -14.18
C GLU A 222 9.73 -0.04 -13.61
N GLY A 223 10.07 -0.07 -12.32
CA GLY A 223 10.54 -1.26 -11.60
C GLY A 223 9.44 -2.23 -11.16
N ARG A 224 8.17 -1.94 -11.50
CA ARG A 224 7.00 -2.62 -10.93
C ARG A 224 6.98 -4.14 -11.02
N GLU A 225 7.48 -4.72 -12.11
CA GLU A 225 7.53 -6.18 -12.32
C GLU A 225 8.50 -6.84 -11.32
N ARG A 226 9.63 -6.20 -11.01
CA ARG A 226 10.60 -6.71 -10.04
C ARG A 226 10.02 -6.69 -8.63
N THR A 227 9.38 -5.59 -8.26
CA THR A 227 8.76 -5.47 -6.94
C THR A 227 7.57 -6.41 -6.80
N LEU A 228 6.77 -6.57 -7.85
CA LEU A 228 5.63 -7.49 -7.87
C LEU A 228 6.07 -8.93 -7.56
N SER A 229 7.15 -9.43 -8.17
CA SER A 229 7.63 -10.79 -7.89
C SER A 229 7.84 -11.04 -6.39
N VAL A 230 8.41 -10.06 -5.68
CA VAL A 230 8.67 -10.19 -4.23
C VAL A 230 7.37 -9.99 -3.43
N VAL A 231 6.43 -9.18 -3.92
CA VAL A 231 5.10 -9.05 -3.31
C VAL A 231 4.33 -10.37 -3.40
N LEU A 232 4.41 -11.09 -4.52
CA LEU A 232 3.79 -12.40 -4.68
C LEU A 232 4.40 -13.43 -3.72
N ASP A 233 5.74 -13.48 -3.62
CA ASP A 233 6.41 -14.33 -2.63
C ASP A 233 5.90 -14.05 -1.20
N ALA A 234 5.71 -12.77 -0.85
CA ALA A 234 5.19 -12.38 0.46
C ALA A 234 3.72 -12.82 0.67
N LEU A 235 2.88 -12.73 -0.37
CA LEU A 235 1.50 -13.18 -0.33
C LEU A 235 1.41 -14.70 -0.15
N ASP A 236 2.29 -15.45 -0.81
CA ASP A 236 2.42 -16.91 -0.68
C ASP A 236 3.03 -17.36 0.66
N GLY A 237 3.45 -16.42 1.51
CA GLY A 237 3.90 -16.67 2.87
C GLY A 237 5.39 -17.02 2.96
N VAL A 238 6.20 -16.64 1.97
CA VAL A 238 7.66 -16.71 2.06
C VAL A 238 8.14 -15.87 3.26
N ASP A 239 9.12 -16.41 4.01
CA ASP A 239 9.64 -15.76 5.21
C ASP A 239 10.15 -14.34 4.87
N PRO A 240 9.67 -13.29 5.59
CA PRO A 240 10.03 -11.92 5.29
C PRO A 240 11.54 -11.64 5.30
N SER A 241 12.30 -12.36 6.13
CA SER A 241 13.76 -12.24 6.22
C SER A 241 14.50 -12.77 4.97
N SER A 242 13.82 -13.59 4.17
CA SER A 242 14.33 -14.14 2.91
C SER A 242 13.93 -13.31 1.69
N LEU A 243 12.92 -12.45 1.83
CA LEU A 243 12.49 -11.54 0.78
C LEU A 243 13.60 -10.52 0.50
N ARG A 244 14.21 -10.62 -0.69
CA ARG A 244 15.17 -9.65 -1.18
C ARG A 244 14.87 -9.31 -2.62
N LEU A 245 14.88 -8.02 -2.95
CA LEU A 245 15.00 -7.62 -4.34
C LEU A 245 16.41 -8.02 -4.80
N GLY A 246 16.49 -9.12 -5.53
CA GLY A 246 17.71 -9.53 -6.21
C GLY A 246 18.21 -8.38 -7.07
N GLY A 247 19.46 -7.96 -6.86
CA GLY A 247 20.17 -7.12 -7.82
C GLY A 247 20.12 -7.79 -9.19
N ALA A 248 19.97 -6.97 -10.24
CA ALA A 248 19.99 -7.41 -11.62
C ALA A 248 20.98 -8.55 -11.84
N GLY A 249 20.53 -9.64 -12.46
CA GLY A 249 21.40 -10.74 -12.84
C GLY A 249 22.64 -10.20 -13.54
N ALA A 250 23.80 -10.42 -12.92
CA ALA A 250 25.06 -10.36 -13.64
C ALA A 250 25.06 -11.55 -14.61
N PRO A 251 25.16 -11.34 -15.94
CA PRO A 251 25.37 -12.44 -16.84
C PRO A 251 26.84 -12.86 -16.76
N GLY A 252 27.08 -14.14 -16.49
CA GLY A 252 28.32 -14.82 -16.84
C GLY A 252 29.28 -15.10 -15.69
N SER A 253 29.19 -16.31 -15.15
CA SER A 253 30.39 -17.13 -14.95
C SER A 253 29.99 -18.60 -15.13
N ASP A 254 29.76 -18.98 -16.39
CA ASP A 254 30.08 -20.33 -16.82
C ASP A 254 31.60 -20.49 -16.66
N ASP A 255 32.02 -21.05 -15.53
CA ASP A 255 33.36 -21.63 -15.41
C ASP A 255 33.21 -23.16 -15.50
N SER A 256 32.82 -23.59 -16.70
CA SER A 256 33.02 -24.97 -17.14
C SER A 256 34.50 -25.17 -17.39
N THR A 257 35.25 -25.46 -16.33
CA THR A 257 36.58 -26.04 -16.47
C THR A 257 36.43 -27.51 -16.84
N ASP A 258 36.43 -27.72 -18.16
CA ASP A 258 36.57 -29.02 -18.81
C ASP A 258 37.90 -29.66 -18.39
N GLY A 259 37.81 -30.59 -17.42
CA GLY A 259 38.91 -31.40 -16.94
C GLY A 259 39.35 -32.42 -17.98
N THR A 260 40.14 -31.96 -18.95
CA THR A 260 40.88 -32.86 -19.84
C THR A 260 42.08 -33.45 -19.09
N GLU A 261 41.89 -34.66 -18.57
CA GLU A 261 42.97 -35.53 -18.12
C GLU A 261 43.97 -35.77 -19.27
N ARG A 262 45.24 -35.44 -19.04
CA ARG A 262 46.36 -35.93 -19.85
C ARG A 262 46.88 -37.25 -19.27
N PRO A 263 47.23 -38.24 -20.10
CA PRO A 263 47.70 -39.54 -19.64
C PRO A 263 49.13 -39.47 -19.09
N GLN A 264 49.37 -40.28 -18.05
CA GLN A 264 50.67 -40.51 -17.43
C GLN A 264 51.64 -41.14 -18.45
N SER A 265 52.80 -40.51 -18.64
CA SER A 265 53.96 -41.11 -19.29
C SER A 265 54.79 -41.88 -18.25
N MET A 266 55.05 -43.15 -18.56
CA MET A 266 56.04 -44.00 -17.88
C MET A 266 57.45 -43.47 -18.12
N ASP A 267 58.22 -43.32 -17.06
CA ASP A 267 59.60 -43.84 -16.88
C ASP A 267 60.04 -43.64 -15.41
#